data_AF-A0A9P7VJX7-F1
#
_entry.id   AF-A0A9P7VJX7-F1
#
_cell.length_a   1.000
_cell.length_b   1.000
_cell.length_c   1.000
_cell.angle_alpha   90.00
_cell.angle_beta   90.00
_cell.angle_gamma   90.00
#
_symmetry.space_group_name_H-M   'P 1'
#
loop_
_entity.id
_entity.type
_entity.pdbx_description
1 polymer ?
#
loop_
_entity_poly.entity_id
_entity_poly.type
_entity_poly.pdbx_seq_one_letter_code
_entity_poly.pdbx_strand_id
1 'polypeptide(L)'
;MGVGGNLPVDSAVLLDLIPDTHQYLLTLLNVWWSVGSLLGSFFAWPLIANYSCPENASVCERADNMGWRYLLFTLLFWFLRLFYFDLFESPRFLISIGKDAEAVSIIHKIAKYNGTTTNLSVEQLTEAAEKVANLAVLVVPRYGLQHVKGLFSTTKMAISTTLLVALWAIIGLAYFLYNSFLPNLYDSLQVLYIFLYLTV
;
A
#
# COMPACT_ATOMS: atom_id res chain seq x y z
N MET A 1 1.90 6.86 -10.10
CA MET A 1 0.68 7.51 -9.57
C MET A 1 -0.40 6.44 -9.46
N GLY A 2 -0.74 6.00 -8.25
CA GLY A 2 -1.61 4.81 -8.00
C GLY A 2 -1.30 4.08 -6.68
N VAL A 3 -0.16 4.38 -6.05
CA VAL A 3 0.32 3.70 -4.82
C VAL A 3 -0.45 4.13 -3.57
N GLY A 4 -1.00 5.36 -3.54
CA GLY A 4 -1.62 5.92 -2.34
C GLY A 4 -2.89 5.21 -1.86
N GLY A 5 -3.67 4.63 -2.79
CA GLY A 5 -4.86 3.85 -2.43
C GLY A 5 -4.55 2.40 -2.06
N ASN A 6 -3.41 1.87 -2.50
CA ASN A 6 -3.07 0.46 -2.32
C ASN A 6 -2.74 0.13 -0.87
N LEU A 7 -2.08 1.03 -0.14
CA LEU A 7 -1.70 0.81 1.26
C LEU A 7 -2.88 0.58 2.20
N PRO A 8 -3.91 1.44 2.25
CA PRO A 8 -5.05 1.19 3.13
C PRO A 8 -5.89 0.00 2.67
N VAL A 9 -5.99 -0.26 1.36
CA VAL A 9 -6.73 -1.40 0.80
C VAL A 9 -6.05 -2.72 1.17
N ASP A 10 -4.75 -2.84 0.90
CA ASP A 10 -3.96 -4.04 1.24
C ASP A 10 -4.00 -4.31 2.75
N SER A 11 -3.90 -3.26 3.57
CA SER A 11 -3.96 -3.39 5.02
C SER A 11 -5.34 -3.87 5.50
N ALA A 12 -6.42 -3.35 4.92
CA ALA A 12 -7.78 -3.75 5.25
C ALA A 12 -8.06 -5.20 4.85
N VAL A 13 -7.70 -5.59 3.62
CA VAL A 13 -7.84 -6.97 3.15
C VAL A 13 -7.01 -7.92 4.02
N LEU A 14 -5.77 -7.56 4.37
CA LEU A 14 -4.93 -8.38 5.23
C LEU A 14 -5.56 -8.58 6.62
N LEU A 15 -6.10 -7.51 7.22
CA LEU A 15 -6.79 -7.58 8.51
C LEU A 15 -8.07 -8.40 8.46
N ASP A 16 -8.78 -8.40 7.34
CA ASP A 16 -10.01 -9.20 7.19
C ASP A 16 -9.73 -10.70 7.05
N LEU A 17 -8.51 -11.07 6.62
CA LEU A 17 -8.10 -12.46 6.40
C LEU A 17 -7.26 -13.05 7.55
N ILE A 18 -6.74 -12.21 8.44
CA ILE A 18 -5.85 -12.62 9.53
C ILE A 18 -6.59 -12.61 10.88
N PRO A 19 -6.42 -13.63 11.74
CA PRO A 19 -6.97 -13.62 13.09
C PRO A 19 -6.25 -12.60 14.00
N ASP A 20 -6.97 -12.06 15.00
CA ASP A 20 -6.48 -11.00 15.90
C ASP A 20 -5.12 -11.29 16.54
N THR A 21 -4.83 -12.56 16.82
CA THR A 21 -3.56 -13.02 17.40
C THR A 21 -2.33 -12.75 16.51
N HIS A 22 -2.54 -12.59 15.21
CA HIS A 22 -1.50 -12.47 14.19
C HIS A 22 -1.47 -11.09 13.51
N GLN A 23 -2.18 -10.09 14.04
CA GLN A 23 -2.22 -8.74 13.45
C GLN A 23 -0.84 -8.06 13.38
N TYR A 24 0.17 -8.54 14.11
CA TYR A 24 1.55 -8.07 13.96
C TYR A 24 2.12 -8.26 12.55
N LEU A 25 1.54 -9.14 11.72
CA LEU A 25 1.92 -9.30 10.31
C LEU A 25 1.75 -8.01 9.49
N LEU A 26 0.92 -7.06 9.94
CA LEU A 26 0.86 -5.72 9.35
C LEU A 26 2.21 -4.97 9.42
N THR A 27 2.99 -5.21 10.48
CA THR A 27 4.32 -4.60 10.57
C THR A 27 5.28 -5.21 9.54
N LEU A 28 5.13 -6.51 9.25
CA LEU A 28 5.91 -7.20 8.22
C LEU A 28 5.62 -6.64 6.83
N LEU A 29 4.42 -6.11 6.57
CA LEU A 29 4.09 -5.42 5.32
C LEU A 29 4.97 -4.17 5.09
N ASN A 30 5.31 -3.42 6.15
CA ASN A 30 6.23 -2.28 6.05
C ASN A 30 7.68 -2.72 5.77
N VAL A 31 8.10 -3.85 6.37
CA VAL A 31 9.40 -4.47 6.06
C VAL A 31 9.43 -4.88 4.60
N TRP A 32 8.37 -5.51 4.10
CA TRP A 32 8.25 -5.92 2.70
C TRP A 32 8.34 -4.73 1.73
N TRP A 33 7.71 -3.59 2.06
CA TRP A 33 7.90 -2.36 1.29
C TRP A 33 9.38 -1.97 1.24
N SER A 34 10.06 -1.95 2.39
CA SER A 34 11.48 -1.56 2.47
C SER A 34 12.37 -2.49 1.63
N VAL A 35 12.11 -3.80 1.67
CA VAL A 35 12.79 -4.80 0.82
C VAL A 35 12.53 -4.54 -0.66
N GLY A 36 11.28 -4.24 -1.05
CA GLY A 36 10.93 -3.90 -2.42
C GLY A 36 11.68 -2.66 -2.93
N SER A 37 11.80 -1.61 -2.11
CA SER A 37 12.57 -0.42 -2.44
C SER A 37 14.06 -0.74 -2.63
N LEU A 38 14.64 -1.56 -1.74
CA LEU A 38 16.03 -1.99 -1.84
C LEU A 38 16.31 -2.78 -3.12
N LEU A 39 15.44 -3.75 -3.43
CA LEU A 39 15.54 -4.54 -4.66
C LEU A 39 15.37 -3.64 -5.90
N GLY A 40 14.45 -2.69 -5.86
CA GLY A 40 14.27 -1.69 -6.91
C GLY A 40 15.55 -0.90 -7.19
N SER A 41 16.19 -0.36 -6.15
CA SER A 41 17.48 0.33 -6.27
C SER A 41 18.60 -0.60 -6.75
N PHE A 42 18.61 -1.85 -6.27
CA PHE A 42 19.60 -2.86 -6.66
C PHE A 42 19.54 -3.18 -8.16
N PHE A 43 18.35 -3.30 -8.75
CA PHE A 43 18.21 -3.49 -10.19
C PHE A 43 18.39 -2.20 -10.99
N ALA A 44 17.97 -1.05 -10.43
CA ALA A 44 18.11 0.24 -11.10
C ALA A 44 19.55 0.65 -11.32
N TRP A 45 20.41 0.46 -10.32
CA TRP A 45 21.79 0.92 -10.39
C TRP A 45 22.58 0.35 -11.59
N PRO A 46 22.70 -0.97 -11.81
CA PRO A 46 23.45 -1.51 -12.94
C PRO A 46 22.79 -1.21 -14.28
N LEU A 47 21.45 -1.13 -14.35
CA LEU A 47 20.75 -0.82 -15.59
C LEU A 47 20.96 0.64 -16.02
N ILE A 48 20.90 1.58 -15.08
CA ILE A 48 21.14 3.00 -15.37
C ILE A 48 22.62 3.26 -15.61
N ALA A 49 23.52 2.70 -14.79
CA ALA A 49 24.95 2.97 -14.92
C ALA A 49 25.56 2.45 -16.24
N ASN A 50 25.06 1.34 -16.78
CA ASN A 50 25.63 0.73 -17.99
C ASN A 50 24.87 1.07 -19.28
N TYR A 51 23.60 1.49 -19.20
CA TYR A 51 22.74 1.73 -20.37
C TYR A 51 22.12 3.14 -20.37
N SER A 52 22.83 4.12 -19.81
CA SER A 52 22.50 5.54 -19.92
C SER A 52 23.71 6.33 -20.40
N CYS A 53 23.46 7.33 -21.23
CA CYS A 53 24.52 8.20 -21.75
C CYS A 53 25.14 9.05 -20.64
N PRO A 54 26.46 9.33 -20.71
CA PRO A 54 27.11 10.31 -19.84
C PRO A 54 26.52 11.72 -20.04
N GLU A 55 26.46 12.52 -18.98
CA GLU A 55 25.90 13.89 -19.03
C GLU A 55 26.61 14.82 -20.03
N ASN A 56 27.89 14.54 -20.33
CA ASN A 56 28.71 15.35 -21.23
C ASN A 56 28.69 14.88 -22.70
N ALA A 57 27.85 13.88 -23.04
CA ALA A 57 27.78 13.35 -24.40
C ALA A 57 26.99 14.30 -25.32
N SER A 58 27.62 14.76 -26.41
CA SER A 58 26.98 15.63 -27.41
C SER A 58 26.02 14.90 -28.34
N VAL A 59 26.19 13.58 -28.49
CA VAL A 59 25.32 12.70 -29.26
C VAL A 59 25.03 11.47 -28.39
N CYS A 60 23.75 11.22 -28.14
CA CYS A 60 23.28 10.07 -27.38
C CYS A 60 22.27 9.32 -28.24
N GLU A 61 22.69 8.19 -28.82
CA GLU A 61 21.80 7.37 -29.62
C GLU A 61 20.80 6.62 -28.74
N ARG A 62 19.64 6.31 -29.30
CA ARG A 62 18.59 5.58 -28.58
C ARG A 62 19.07 4.23 -28.06
N ALA A 63 19.97 3.55 -28.79
CA ALA A 63 20.49 2.23 -28.40
C ALA A 63 21.24 2.27 -27.06
N ASP A 64 21.90 3.39 -26.77
CA ASP A 64 22.73 3.59 -25.57
C ASP A 64 21.97 4.21 -24.39
N ASN A 65 20.70 4.61 -24.60
CA ASN A 65 19.82 5.20 -23.58
C ASN A 65 18.53 4.38 -23.36
N MET A 66 18.73 3.09 -23.11
CA MET A 66 17.65 2.13 -22.88
C MET A 66 17.46 1.77 -21.40
N GLY A 67 18.34 2.20 -20.49
CA GLY A 67 18.34 1.81 -19.08
C GLY A 67 17.01 2.05 -18.36
N TRP A 68 16.39 3.21 -18.54
CA TRP A 68 15.08 3.52 -17.96
C TRP A 68 13.95 2.65 -18.52
N ARG A 69 14.06 2.20 -19.78
CA ARG A 69 13.07 1.29 -20.40
C ARG A 69 13.21 -0.12 -19.88
N TYR A 70 14.44 -0.60 -19.70
CA TYR A 70 14.70 -1.87 -19.05
C TYR A 70 14.14 -1.90 -17.63
N LEU A 71 14.26 -0.79 -16.88
CA LEU A 71 13.59 -0.66 -15.60
C LEU A 71 12.07 -0.77 -15.69
N LEU A 72 11.44 -0.11 -16.67
CA LEU A 72 10.00 -0.26 -16.90
C LEU A 72 9.60 -1.68 -17.30
N PHE A 73 10.43 -2.41 -18.03
CA PHE A 73 10.18 -3.82 -18.35
C PHE A 73 10.19 -4.71 -17.12
N THR A 74 10.91 -4.35 -16.04
CA THR A 74 10.83 -5.13 -14.80
C THR A 74 9.42 -5.08 -14.18
N LEU A 75 8.61 -4.05 -14.48
CA LEU A 75 7.20 -4.00 -14.10
C LEU A 75 6.34 -5.06 -14.81
N LEU A 76 6.80 -5.66 -15.91
CA LEU A 76 6.11 -6.78 -16.55
C LEU A 76 6.08 -8.01 -15.63
N PHE A 77 7.14 -8.25 -14.86
CA PHE A 77 7.16 -9.32 -13.87
C PHE A 77 6.13 -9.09 -12.76
N TRP A 78 5.92 -7.83 -12.36
CA TRP A 78 4.83 -7.48 -11.45
C TRP A 78 3.46 -7.72 -12.08
N PHE A 79 3.27 -7.44 -13.37
CA PHE A 79 2.03 -7.76 -14.09
C PHE A 79 1.77 -9.27 -14.19
N LEU A 80 2.81 -10.07 -14.40
CA LEU A 80 2.67 -11.53 -14.47
C LEU A 80 2.04 -12.11 -13.20
N ARG A 81 2.29 -11.49 -12.03
CA ARG A 81 1.73 -11.94 -10.75
C ARG A 81 0.19 -12.01 -10.75
N LEU A 82 -0.48 -11.17 -11.56
CA LEU A 82 -1.94 -11.13 -11.66
C LEU A 82 -2.53 -12.43 -12.22
N PHE A 83 -1.71 -13.23 -12.91
CA PHE A 83 -2.12 -14.51 -13.49
C PHE A 83 -1.68 -15.71 -12.64
N TYR A 84 -0.71 -15.54 -11.74
CA TYR A 84 -0.19 -16.63 -10.91
C TYR A 84 -0.89 -16.73 -9.54
N PHE A 85 -1.42 -15.62 -9.03
CA PHE A 85 -2.03 -15.58 -7.70
C PHE A 85 -3.52 -15.26 -7.80
N ASP A 86 -4.36 -16.23 -7.45
CA ASP A 86 -5.78 -16.01 -7.23
C ASP A 86 -5.98 -15.26 -5.92
N LEU A 87 -6.31 -13.97 -6.01
CA LEU A 87 -6.64 -13.17 -4.84
C LEU A 87 -8.13 -13.31 -4.52
N PHE A 88 -8.45 -13.83 -3.34
CA PHE A 88 -9.82 -13.87 -2.85
C PHE A 88 -10.29 -12.47 -2.45
N GLU A 89 -11.54 -12.17 -2.74
CA GLU A 89 -12.20 -10.95 -2.29
C GLU A 89 -12.38 -10.95 -0.75
N SER A 90 -12.41 -9.77 -0.12
CA SER A 90 -12.60 -9.68 1.34
C SER A 90 -13.98 -10.23 1.74
N PRO A 91 -14.06 -11.16 2.73
CA PRO A 91 -15.33 -11.66 3.24
C PRO A 91 -16.24 -10.56 3.80
N ARG A 92 -15.66 -9.51 4.42
CA ARG A 92 -16.44 -8.37 4.92
C ARG A 92 -17.05 -7.54 3.80
N PHE A 93 -16.31 -7.34 2.71
CA PHE A 93 -16.84 -6.66 1.54
C PHE A 93 -18.05 -7.42 0.98
N LEU A 94 -17.94 -8.74 0.81
CA LEU A 94 -19.03 -9.58 0.32
C LEU A 94 -20.28 -9.54 1.20
N ILE A 95 -20.11 -9.57 2.53
CA ILE A 95 -21.22 -9.41 3.48
C ILE A 95 -21.86 -8.02 3.34
N SER A 96 -21.06 -6.96 3.16
CA SER A 96 -21.59 -5.58 3.03
C SER A 96 -22.46 -5.35 1.79
N ILE A 97 -22.28 -6.16 0.74
CA ILE A 97 -23.09 -6.13 -0.49
C ILE A 97 -24.18 -7.21 -0.52
N GLY A 98 -24.36 -7.96 0.58
CA GLY A 98 -25.39 -8.99 0.73
C GLY A 98 -25.08 -10.33 0.07
N LYS A 99 -23.80 -10.61 -0.25
CA LYS A 99 -23.36 -11.88 -0.84
C LYS A 99 -22.84 -12.85 0.22
N ASP A 100 -23.68 -13.20 1.17
CA ASP A 100 -23.30 -13.98 2.36
C ASP A 100 -22.82 -15.40 2.01
N ALA A 101 -23.45 -16.05 1.02
CA ALA A 101 -23.04 -17.39 0.57
C ALA A 101 -21.61 -17.40 0.00
N GLU A 102 -21.23 -16.35 -0.73
CA GLU A 102 -19.88 -16.22 -1.30
C GLU A 102 -18.86 -15.97 -0.19
N ALA A 103 -19.19 -15.11 0.78
CA ALA A 103 -18.34 -14.83 1.95
C ALA A 103 -18.05 -16.10 2.76
N VAL A 104 -19.07 -16.91 3.04
CA VAL A 104 -18.92 -18.20 3.73
C VAL A 104 -18.02 -19.14 2.93
N SER A 105 -18.20 -19.22 1.61
CA SER A 105 -17.37 -20.07 0.75
C SER A 105 -15.89 -19.68 0.80
N ILE A 106 -15.57 -18.39 0.85
CA ILE A 106 -14.18 -17.90 0.94
C ILE A 106 -13.59 -18.25 2.31
N ILE A 107 -14.33 -18.04 3.40
CA ILE A 107 -13.88 -18.40 4.76
C ILE A 107 -13.58 -19.90 4.85
N HIS A 108 -14.43 -20.76 4.28
CA HIS A 108 -14.19 -22.21 4.23
C HIS A 108 -12.94 -22.57 3.39
N LYS A 109 -12.71 -21.89 2.26
CA LYS A 109 -11.50 -22.09 1.44
C LYS A 109 -10.24 -21.71 2.22
N ILE A 110 -10.26 -20.60 2.94
CA ILE A 110 -9.14 -20.14 3.78
C ILE A 110 -8.90 -21.11 4.93
N ALA A 111 -9.97 -21.55 5.61
CA ALA A 111 -9.87 -22.54 6.69
C ALA A 111 -9.22 -23.84 6.19
N LYS A 112 -9.71 -24.36 5.05
CA LYS A 112 -9.15 -25.55 4.41
C LYS A 112 -7.67 -25.38 4.05
N TYR A 113 -7.27 -24.22 3.53
CA TYR A 113 -5.87 -23.92 3.22
C TYR A 113 -5.00 -23.89 4.49
N ASN A 114 -5.51 -23.31 5.57
CA ASN A 114 -4.84 -23.23 6.86
C ASN A 114 -4.91 -24.54 7.68
N GLY A 115 -5.52 -25.61 7.13
CA GLY A 115 -5.71 -26.89 7.83
C GLY A 115 -6.70 -26.83 9.00
N THR A 116 -7.53 -25.78 9.07
CA THR A 116 -8.56 -25.60 10.10
C THR A 116 -9.95 -25.79 9.52
N THR A 117 -10.95 -26.00 10.38
CA THR A 117 -12.35 -26.12 9.97
C THR A 117 -13.17 -25.07 10.70
N THR A 118 -14.08 -24.40 9.98
CA THR A 118 -15.05 -23.48 10.57
C THR A 118 -16.43 -24.11 10.46
N ASN A 119 -17.28 -23.94 11.49
CA ASN A 119 -18.69 -24.35 11.43
C ASN A 119 -19.59 -23.20 10.95
N LEU A 120 -19.00 -22.19 10.31
CA LEU A 120 -19.72 -20.99 9.88
C LEU A 120 -20.67 -21.35 8.73
N SER A 121 -21.97 -21.16 8.95
CA SER A 121 -22.99 -21.37 7.93
C SER A 121 -23.62 -20.05 7.47
N VAL A 122 -24.29 -20.08 6.32
CA VAL A 122 -25.00 -18.90 5.79
C VAL A 122 -26.13 -18.50 6.73
N GLU A 123 -26.81 -19.50 7.31
CA GLU A 123 -27.92 -19.32 8.24
C GLU A 123 -27.50 -18.52 9.48
N GLN A 124 -26.30 -18.78 10.00
CA GLN A 124 -25.75 -18.05 11.15
C GLN A 124 -25.49 -16.57 10.82
N LEU A 125 -25.04 -16.27 9.60
CA LEU A 125 -24.85 -14.89 9.14
C LEU A 125 -26.19 -14.17 8.94
N THR A 126 -27.18 -14.84 8.34
CA THR A 126 -28.53 -14.26 8.18
C THR A 126 -29.22 -14.03 9.51
N GLU A 127 -29.11 -14.96 10.47
CA GLU A 127 -29.69 -14.79 11.81
C GLU A 127 -29.03 -13.61 12.55
N ALA A 128 -27.70 -13.46 12.40
CA ALA A 128 -26.99 -12.31 12.96
C ALA A 128 -27.44 -10.99 12.30
N ALA A 129 -27.60 -10.97 10.98
CA ALA A 129 -28.09 -9.80 10.24
C ALA A 129 -29.53 -9.42 10.68
N GLU A 130 -30.42 -10.40 10.85
CA GLU A 130 -31.79 -10.20 11.34
C GLU A 130 -31.82 -9.64 12.76
N LYS A 131 -30.98 -10.15 13.66
CA LYS A 131 -30.85 -9.61 15.03
C LYS A 131 -30.43 -8.14 15.02
N VAL A 132 -29.48 -7.77 14.15
CA VAL A 132 -29.02 -6.37 13.99
C VAL A 132 -30.12 -5.50 13.38
N ALA A 133 -30.85 -6.00 12.39
CA ALA A 133 -31.98 -5.29 11.79
C ALA A 133 -33.11 -5.05 12.81
N ASN A 134 -33.42 -6.05 13.65
CA ASN A 134 -34.43 -5.95 14.71
C ASN A 134 -34.05 -4.96 15.82
N LEU A 135 -32.76 -4.68 16.01
CA LEU A 135 -32.28 -3.62 16.91
C LEU A 135 -32.52 -2.20 16.33
N ALA A 136 -33.22 -2.08 15.19
CA ALA A 136 -33.38 -0.84 14.42
C ALA A 136 -32.05 -0.15 14.08
N VAL A 137 -30.94 -0.89 14.19
CA VAL A 137 -29.65 -0.48 13.65
C VAL A 137 -29.73 -0.77 12.16
N LEU A 138 -30.34 0.17 11.44
CA LEU A 138 -30.40 0.13 10.00
C LEU A 138 -28.97 0.25 9.45
N VAL A 139 -28.30 -0.88 9.24
CA VAL A 139 -27.02 -0.97 8.53
C VAL A 139 -27.32 -0.79 7.04
N VAL A 140 -27.76 0.42 6.67
CA VAL A 140 -27.70 0.82 5.27
C VAL A 140 -26.22 1.02 4.96
N PRO A 141 -25.69 0.51 3.85
CA PRO A 141 -24.40 0.95 3.34
C PRO A 141 -24.56 2.43 2.93
N ARG A 142 -24.41 3.34 3.89
CA ARG A 142 -24.45 4.78 3.67
C ARG A 142 -23.10 5.20 3.12
N TYR A 143 -22.96 5.09 1.80
CA TYR A 143 -21.92 5.80 1.07
C TYR A 143 -22.20 7.30 1.16
N GLY A 144 -21.62 7.97 2.15
CA GLY A 144 -21.83 9.40 2.39
C GLY A 144 -20.94 9.98 3.49
N LEU A 145 -20.76 11.30 3.46
CA LEU A 145 -19.94 12.08 4.42
C LEU A 145 -20.35 11.93 5.90
N GLN A 146 -21.45 11.23 6.18
CA GLN A 146 -21.90 10.90 7.53
C GLN A 146 -20.91 9.99 8.26
N HIS A 147 -20.22 9.06 7.58
CA HIS A 147 -19.16 8.26 8.19
C HIS A 147 -17.97 9.12 8.65
N VAL A 148 -17.63 10.15 7.87
CA VAL A 148 -16.56 11.11 8.21
C VAL A 148 -16.94 11.91 9.46
N LYS A 149 -18.21 12.30 9.60
CA LYS A 149 -18.71 12.99 10.80
C LYS A 149 -18.58 12.13 12.05
N GLY A 150 -18.68 10.80 11.91
CA GLY A 150 -18.42 9.84 12.98
C GLY A 150 -17.02 9.98 13.59
N LEU A 151 -15.97 10.18 12.78
CA LEU A 151 -14.59 10.33 13.26
C LEU A 151 -14.39 11.55 14.17
N PHE A 152 -15.24 12.56 14.05
CA PHE A 152 -15.19 13.78 14.87
C PHE A 152 -16.29 13.83 15.94
N SER A 153 -16.98 12.72 16.21
CA SER A 153 -18.10 12.70 17.14
C SER A 153 -17.71 12.87 18.60
N THR A 154 -16.47 12.55 18.98
CA THR A 154 -15.96 12.74 20.36
C THR A 154 -14.66 13.53 20.32
N THR A 155 -14.41 14.36 21.33
CA THR A 155 -13.20 15.21 21.39
C THR A 155 -11.92 14.39 21.33
N LYS A 156 -11.88 13.22 22.00
CA LYS A 156 -10.71 12.33 21.97
C LYS A 156 -10.45 11.77 20.57
N MET A 157 -11.50 11.30 19.89
CA MET A 157 -11.37 10.74 18.53
C MET A 157 -11.08 11.81 17.49
N ALA A 158 -11.66 13.00 17.64
CA ALA A 158 -11.37 14.17 16.80
C ALA A 158 -9.91 14.60 16.92
N ILE A 159 -9.37 14.70 18.14
CA ILE A 159 -7.95 15.03 18.37
C ILE A 159 -7.05 13.95 17.75
N SER A 160 -7.30 12.67 18.03
CA SER A 160 -6.49 11.57 17.49
C SER A 160 -6.50 11.56 15.96
N THR A 161 -7.68 11.69 15.35
CA THR A 161 -7.83 11.74 13.88
C THR A 161 -7.10 12.94 13.30
N THR A 162 -7.24 14.13 13.90
CA THR A 162 -6.58 15.35 13.42
C THR A 162 -5.07 15.25 13.54
N LEU A 163 -4.55 14.71 14.64
CA LEU A 163 -3.11 14.48 14.84
C LEU A 163 -2.56 13.50 13.81
N LEU A 164 -3.26 12.39 13.54
CA LEU A 164 -2.85 11.43 12.51
C LEU A 164 -2.81 12.06 11.12
N VAL A 165 -3.85 12.82 10.76
CA VAL A 165 -3.90 13.54 9.47
C VAL A 165 -2.76 14.56 9.37
N ALA A 166 -2.51 15.33 10.43
CA ALA A 166 -1.43 16.31 10.46
C ALA A 166 -0.05 15.65 10.34
N LEU A 167 0.18 14.54 11.06
CA LEU A 167 1.43 13.77 10.98
C LEU A 167 1.66 13.24 9.57
N TRP A 168 0.65 12.62 8.96
CA TRP A 168 0.75 12.13 7.58
C TRP A 168 0.99 13.25 6.57
N ALA A 169 0.36 14.42 6.75
CA ALA A 169 0.59 15.58 5.90
C ALA A 169 2.04 16.10 6.03
N ILE A 170 2.57 16.19 7.25
CA ILE A 170 3.95 16.63 7.50
C ILE A 170 4.95 15.63 6.92
N ILE A 171 4.76 14.33 7.14
CA ILE A 171 5.63 13.28 6.58
C ILE A 171 5.60 13.33 5.06
N GLY A 172 4.42 13.43 4.46
CA GLY A 172 4.26 13.52 3.00
C GLY A 172 4.96 14.74 2.41
N LEU A 173 4.79 15.91 3.05
CA LEU A 173 5.45 17.15 2.63
C LEU A 173 6.97 17.05 2.77
N ALA A 174 7.46 16.56 3.92
CA ALA A 174 8.89 16.39 4.17
C ALA A 174 9.53 15.41 3.18
N TYR A 175 8.87 14.28 2.89
CA TYR A 175 9.34 13.30 1.92
C TYR A 175 9.41 13.90 0.51
N PHE A 176 8.37 14.61 0.06
CA PHE A 176 8.36 15.24 -1.25
C PHE A 176 9.45 16.32 -1.39
N LEU A 177 9.59 17.18 -0.37
CA LEU A 177 10.65 18.19 -0.32
C LEU A 177 12.03 17.54 -0.38
N TYR A 178 12.27 16.53 0.46
CA TYR A 178 13.55 15.81 0.50
C TYR A 178 13.90 15.22 -0.87
N ASN A 179 12.99 14.49 -1.51
CA ASN A 179 13.27 13.86 -2.81
C ASN A 179 13.39 14.87 -3.96
N SER A 180 12.67 15.99 -3.91
CA SER A 180 12.73 17.02 -4.96
C SER A 180 14.00 17.87 -4.88
N PHE A 181 14.49 18.14 -3.66
CA PHE A 181 15.66 18.97 -3.43
C PHE A 181 16.95 18.16 -3.24
N LEU A 182 16.86 16.84 -3.15
CA LEU A 182 17.99 15.92 -3.04
C LEU A 182 19.10 16.25 -4.06
N PRO A 183 18.81 16.37 -5.37
CA PRO A 183 19.86 16.62 -6.37
C PRO A 183 20.57 17.95 -6.15
N ASN A 184 19.82 19.02 -5.86
CA ASN A 184 20.36 20.35 -5.60
C ASN A 184 21.25 20.41 -4.34
N LEU A 185 20.92 19.61 -3.33
CA LEU A 185 21.72 19.49 -2.11
C LEU A 185 23.05 18.77 -2.37
N TYR A 186 23.08 17.74 -3.22
CA TYR A 186 24.33 17.07 -3.58
C TYR A 186 25.27 17.98 -4.37
N ASP A 187 24.74 18.74 -5.34
CA ASP A 187 25.54 19.68 -6.14
C ASP A 187 26.17 20.77 -5.26
N SER A 188 25.38 21.36 -4.36
CA SER A 188 25.88 22.42 -3.45
C SER A 188 26.92 21.93 -2.44
N LEU A 189 26.80 20.68 -1.94
CA LEU A 189 27.81 20.07 -1.06
C LEU A 189 29.11 19.75 -1.81
N GLN A 190 29.05 19.27 -3.06
CA GLN A 190 30.26 19.07 -3.87
C GLN A 190 31.00 20.40 -4.13
N VAL A 191 30.26 21.47 -4.44
CA VAL A 191 30.83 22.81 -4.63
C VAL A 191 31.51 23.28 -3.34
N LEU A 192 30.88 23.12 -2.18
CA LEU A 192 31.48 23.50 -0.89
C LEU A 192 32.76 22.70 -0.58
N TYR A 193 32.77 21.41 -0.90
CA TYR A 193 33.92 20.53 -0.72
C TYR A 193 35.10 20.92 -1.62
N ILE A 194 34.82 21.26 -2.89
CA ILE A 194 35.80 21.78 -3.85
C ILE A 194 36.38 23.12 -3.38
N PHE A 195 35.52 24.03 -2.89
CA PHE A 195 35.97 25.32 -2.35
C PHE A 195 36.87 25.17 -1.12
N LEU A 196 36.55 24.24 -0.21
CA LEU A 196 37.37 23.95 0.98
C LEU A 196 38.73 23.31 0.62
N TYR A 197 38.79 22.49 -0.44
CA TYR A 197 40.03 21.88 -0.91
C TYR A 197 40.94 22.84 -1.70
N LEU A 198 40.38 23.87 -2.33
CA LEU A 198 41.13 24.88 -3.10
C LEU A 198 41.59 26.09 -2.26
N THR A 199 41.15 26.20 -1.01
CA THR A 199 41.52 27.30 -0.08
C THR A 199 42.48 26.89 1.03
N VAL A 200 43.01 25.66 1.00
CA VAL A 200 44.14 25.15 1.81
C VAL A 200 45.32 24.90 0.89
#